data_AF-A0A9E4BIL3-F1
#
_entry.id   AF-A0A9E4BIL3-F1
#
_cell.length_a   1.000
_cell.length_b   1.000
_cell.length_c   1.000
_cell.angle_alpha   90.00
_cell.angle_beta   90.00
_cell.angle_gamma   90.00
#
_symmetry.space_group_name_H-M   'P 1'
#
loop_
_entity.id
_entity.type
_entity.pdbx_description
1 polymer ?
#
loop_
_entity_poly.entity_id
_entity_poly.type
_entity_poly.pdbx_seq_one_letter_code
_entity_poly.pdbx_strand_id
1 'polypeptide(L)'
;MLPYCFIENDRAVLEPDERKWPVYDTESPVGLMSPDYTSEKIDQVLFSKAKAWLNTHFEERQDDPFFLYFPSSAIHRPCLPSHKWIGKSQAGLRGDKVAELDDIVGRLLGELEKHGVLNNTLVIFSSDNGALAGDPEQALQELADNGYGQVWPSQQLLGRIDEGIHNVRGRKHLTYSHRCNGQFFGYKTDIYEGGHRVPFLVRWPGKVTAGTVCDETICMTDMLATVAALLGETLPEDAGEDSYNVLPLILGEEIEKPIREATVHHSGQGMFAIRKGKWKLVLGQESGGSQTDRTVETEGQLYNMETDKEETTNVYEEHPEVIAELTALLEKYEREGRSAPMMA
;
A
#
# COMPACT_ATOMS: atom_id res chain seq x y z
N MET A 1 -2.50 18.21 0.47
CA MET A 1 -1.64 19.41 0.46
C MET A 1 -2.14 20.37 -0.59
N LEU A 2 -2.05 21.67 -0.32
CA LEU A 2 -2.31 22.76 -1.27
C LEU A 2 -1.02 23.56 -1.42
N PRO A 3 -0.68 24.08 -2.62
CA PRO A 3 -1.38 23.93 -3.91
C PRO A 3 -1.15 22.57 -4.59
N TYR A 4 -1.89 22.30 -5.68
CA TYR A 4 -1.79 21.07 -6.48
C TYR A 4 -0.88 21.29 -7.69
N CYS A 5 0.35 20.81 -7.62
CA CYS A 5 1.31 20.95 -8.72
C CYS A 5 2.30 19.79 -8.71
N PHE A 6 3.01 19.62 -9.81
CA PHE A 6 4.17 18.74 -9.85
C PHE A 6 5.40 19.50 -9.34
N ILE A 7 6.23 18.79 -8.56
CA ILE A 7 7.51 19.30 -8.06
C ILE A 7 8.63 18.53 -8.75
N GLU A 8 9.62 19.26 -9.25
CA GLU A 8 10.84 18.72 -9.85
C GLU A 8 12.03 19.55 -9.34
N ASN A 9 13.03 18.88 -8.74
CA ASN A 9 14.23 19.51 -8.19
C ASN A 9 13.91 20.69 -7.25
N ASP A 10 13.08 20.44 -6.24
CA ASP A 10 12.65 21.40 -5.20
C ASP A 10 11.87 22.62 -5.73
N ARG A 11 11.29 22.53 -6.94
CA ARG A 11 10.54 23.61 -7.56
C ARG A 11 9.25 23.10 -8.17
N ALA A 12 8.20 23.92 -8.10
CA ALA A 12 7.01 23.67 -8.91
C ALA A 12 7.37 23.73 -10.40
N VAL A 13 6.91 22.76 -11.17
CA VAL A 13 7.13 22.70 -12.62
C VAL A 13 6.44 23.88 -13.31
N LEU A 14 5.21 24.17 -12.88
CA LEU A 14 4.42 25.33 -13.28
C LEU A 14 3.80 25.98 -12.05
N GLU A 15 3.59 27.30 -12.12
CA GLU A 15 2.92 28.04 -11.05
C GLU A 15 1.46 27.57 -10.91
N PRO A 16 0.98 27.29 -9.69
CA PRO A 16 -0.41 26.96 -9.45
C PRO A 16 -1.25 28.22 -9.33
N ASP A 17 -1.76 28.71 -10.46
CA ASP A 17 -2.59 29.91 -10.57
C ASP A 17 -4.03 29.62 -11.03
N GLU A 18 -4.33 28.37 -11.42
CA GLU A 18 -5.66 27.95 -11.82
C GLU A 18 -6.47 27.43 -10.63
N ARG A 19 -7.80 27.61 -10.69
CA ARG A 19 -8.69 27.05 -9.67
C ARG A 19 -8.88 25.55 -9.90
N LYS A 20 -8.48 24.74 -8.93
CA LYS A 20 -8.93 23.34 -8.82
C LYS A 20 -10.35 23.30 -8.29
N TRP A 21 -11.23 22.72 -9.10
CA TRP A 21 -12.60 22.41 -8.71
C TRP A 21 -12.64 21.12 -7.87
N PRO A 22 -13.62 20.99 -6.96
CA PRO A 22 -13.75 19.77 -6.18
C PRO A 22 -14.03 18.59 -7.11
N VAL A 23 -13.47 17.44 -6.77
CA VAL A 23 -13.75 16.17 -7.44
C VAL A 23 -14.69 15.34 -6.54
N TYR A 24 -15.18 14.18 -7.00
CA TYR A 24 -16.08 13.28 -6.26
C TYR A 24 -15.51 12.66 -4.98
N ASP A 25 -14.52 13.30 -4.34
CA ASP A 25 -14.11 12.93 -3.01
C ASP A 25 -13.70 14.15 -2.18
N THR A 26 -14.15 14.12 -0.92
CA THR A 26 -13.97 15.15 0.11
C THR A 26 -12.51 15.38 0.52
N GLU A 27 -11.61 14.45 0.21
CA GLU A 27 -10.17 14.55 0.51
C GLU A 27 -9.40 15.43 -0.48
N SER A 28 -10.09 15.98 -1.49
CA SER A 28 -9.52 16.80 -2.56
C SER A 28 -10.15 18.20 -2.59
N PRO A 29 -9.96 19.03 -1.55
CA PRO A 29 -10.63 20.32 -1.41
C PRO A 29 -10.29 21.31 -2.53
N VAL A 30 -11.13 22.34 -2.66
CA VAL A 30 -10.88 23.48 -3.57
C VAL A 30 -9.53 24.12 -3.22
N GLY A 31 -8.76 24.45 -4.24
CA GLY A 31 -7.46 25.12 -4.08
C GLY A 31 -6.92 25.60 -5.41
N LEU A 32 -5.66 26.03 -5.42
CA LEU A 32 -4.94 26.37 -6.64
C LEU A 32 -4.26 25.13 -7.22
N MET A 33 -4.28 24.97 -8.53
CA MET A 33 -3.55 23.95 -9.28
C MET A 33 -2.73 24.55 -10.40
N SER A 34 -1.67 23.86 -10.80
CA SER A 34 -0.93 24.21 -12.01
C SER A 34 -1.72 23.80 -13.27
N PRO A 35 -1.55 24.52 -14.41
CA PRO A 35 -2.29 24.22 -15.65
C PRO A 35 -2.08 22.80 -16.22
N ASP A 36 -0.96 22.15 -15.88
CA ASP A 36 -0.63 20.78 -16.27
C ASP A 36 -1.16 19.71 -15.30
N TYR A 37 -1.77 20.12 -14.18
CA TYR A 37 -2.30 19.23 -13.18
C TYR A 37 -3.77 18.89 -13.45
N THR A 38 -4.06 17.62 -13.64
CA THR A 38 -5.42 17.08 -13.44
C THR A 38 -5.36 15.80 -12.64
N SER A 39 -6.32 15.60 -11.73
CA SER A 39 -6.39 14.41 -10.87
C SER A 39 -6.46 13.09 -11.66
N GLU A 40 -6.99 13.13 -12.89
CA GLU A 40 -7.07 11.98 -13.80
C GLU A 40 -5.74 11.58 -14.42
N LYS A 41 -4.79 12.53 -14.54
CA LYS A 41 -3.58 12.39 -15.35
C LYS A 41 -2.29 12.18 -14.54
N ILE A 42 -2.38 12.14 -13.21
CA ILE A 42 -1.21 12.10 -12.32
C ILE A 42 -0.30 10.93 -12.66
N ASP A 43 -0.83 9.71 -12.69
CA ASP A 43 0.00 8.51 -12.91
C ASP A 43 0.57 8.42 -14.34
N GLN A 44 -0.10 9.01 -15.32
CA GLN A 44 0.36 9.08 -16.71
C GLN A 44 1.48 10.10 -16.87
N VAL A 45 1.43 11.21 -16.12
CA VAL A 45 2.53 12.17 -16.02
C VAL A 45 3.72 11.52 -15.33
N LEU A 46 3.51 10.86 -14.19
CA LEU A 46 4.57 10.11 -13.48
C LEU A 46 5.20 9.04 -14.39
N PHE A 47 4.38 8.26 -15.09
CA PHE A 47 4.87 7.27 -16.07
C PHE A 47 5.73 7.92 -17.16
N SER A 48 5.27 9.04 -17.71
CA SER A 48 5.97 9.74 -18.78
C SER A 48 7.31 10.32 -18.30
N LYS A 49 7.37 10.80 -17.06
CA LYS A 49 8.61 11.23 -16.40
C LYS A 49 9.58 10.06 -16.16
N ALA A 50 9.09 8.94 -15.60
CA ALA A 50 9.90 7.75 -15.39
C ALA A 50 10.46 7.19 -16.71
N LYS A 51 9.62 7.12 -17.76
CA LYS A 51 10.04 6.70 -19.09
C LYS A 51 11.09 7.64 -19.68
N ALA A 52 10.85 8.96 -19.64
CA ALA A 52 11.80 9.93 -20.19
C ALA A 52 13.16 9.82 -19.48
N TRP A 53 13.14 9.68 -18.15
CA TRP A 53 14.34 9.49 -17.35
C TRP A 53 15.08 8.20 -17.72
N LEU A 54 14.37 7.06 -17.82
CA LEU A 54 14.98 5.78 -18.23
C LEU A 54 15.63 5.88 -19.61
N ASN A 55 14.95 6.52 -20.56
CA ASN A 55 15.51 6.74 -21.90
C ASN A 55 16.81 7.55 -21.84
N THR A 56 16.82 8.69 -21.15
CA THR A 56 18.03 9.51 -20.99
C THR A 56 19.13 8.75 -20.26
N HIS A 57 18.81 8.01 -19.20
CA HIS A 57 19.78 7.20 -18.45
C HIS A 57 20.47 6.19 -19.38
N PHE A 58 19.71 5.43 -20.16
CA PHE A 58 20.30 4.42 -21.05
C PHE A 58 20.90 4.99 -22.34
N GLU A 59 20.58 6.22 -22.72
CA GLU A 59 21.27 6.95 -23.80
C GLU A 59 22.63 7.51 -23.36
N GLU A 60 22.74 8.01 -22.13
CA GLU A 60 23.91 8.75 -21.65
C GLU A 60 24.82 7.97 -20.70
N ARG A 61 24.25 7.00 -19.96
CA ARG A 61 24.87 6.31 -18.81
C ARG A 61 24.48 4.83 -18.77
N GLN A 62 24.50 4.17 -19.92
CA GLN A 62 24.00 2.79 -20.10
C GLN A 62 24.54 1.77 -19.09
N ASP A 63 25.77 1.97 -18.59
CA ASP A 63 26.47 1.06 -17.70
C ASP A 63 26.30 1.41 -16.21
N ASP A 64 25.75 2.59 -15.90
CA ASP A 64 25.51 3.01 -14.52
C ASP A 64 24.28 2.30 -13.94
N PRO A 65 24.34 1.82 -12.68
CA PRO A 65 23.16 1.30 -12.00
C PRO A 65 22.15 2.44 -11.76
N PHE A 66 20.87 2.09 -11.69
CA PHE A 66 19.80 3.02 -11.36
C PHE A 66 18.96 2.52 -10.17
N PHE A 67 18.34 3.48 -9.48
CA PHE A 67 17.29 3.22 -8.51
C PHE A 67 16.09 4.09 -8.88
N LEU A 68 14.97 3.46 -9.23
CA LEU A 68 13.72 4.14 -9.56
C LEU A 68 12.67 3.84 -8.49
N TYR A 69 12.32 4.87 -7.71
CA TYR A 69 11.14 4.84 -6.87
C TYR A 69 9.96 5.44 -7.64
N PHE A 70 8.92 4.65 -7.90
CA PHE A 70 7.72 5.05 -8.63
C PHE A 70 6.50 5.08 -7.67
N PRO A 71 6.26 6.18 -6.96
CA PRO A 71 5.12 6.32 -6.06
C PRO A 71 3.86 6.69 -6.85
N SER A 72 3.19 5.68 -7.39
CA SER A 72 1.88 5.86 -8.02
C SER A 72 0.89 6.53 -7.05
N SER A 73 0.10 7.47 -7.55
CA SER A 73 -1.05 8.01 -6.83
C SER A 73 -2.22 7.03 -6.82
N ALA A 74 -2.31 6.17 -7.85
CA ALA A 74 -3.27 5.09 -7.87
C ALA A 74 -3.00 4.12 -6.72
N ILE A 75 -4.00 3.68 -5.94
CA ILE A 75 -5.43 3.96 -6.06
C ILE A 75 -5.94 4.80 -4.88
N HIS A 76 -5.15 5.77 -4.44
CA HIS A 76 -5.61 6.77 -3.48
C HIS A 76 -6.77 7.57 -4.09
N ARG A 77 -7.68 8.01 -3.23
CA ARG A 77 -8.78 8.86 -3.67
C ARG A 77 -8.32 10.29 -4.02
N PRO A 78 -8.99 11.00 -4.93
CA PRO A 78 -10.11 10.53 -5.77
C PRO A 78 -9.63 9.52 -6.82
N CYS A 79 -10.30 8.37 -6.91
CA CYS A 79 -9.94 7.30 -7.86
C CYS A 79 -10.45 7.64 -9.27
N LEU A 80 -9.80 8.57 -9.96
CA LEU A 80 -10.17 9.00 -11.30
C LEU A 80 -9.34 8.27 -12.39
N PRO A 81 -9.82 7.14 -12.94
CA PRO A 81 -9.22 6.53 -14.14
C PRO A 81 -9.29 7.43 -15.37
N SER A 82 -8.32 7.37 -16.28
CA SER A 82 -8.53 8.04 -17.58
C SER A 82 -9.73 7.47 -18.34
N HIS A 83 -10.29 8.26 -19.26
CA HIS A 83 -11.52 7.91 -20.02
C HIS A 83 -11.51 6.50 -20.65
N LYS A 84 -10.34 5.98 -21.04
CA LYS A 84 -10.17 4.63 -21.60
C LYS A 84 -10.59 3.52 -20.62
N TRP A 85 -10.39 3.74 -19.32
CA TRP A 85 -10.50 2.74 -18.26
C TRP A 85 -11.84 2.76 -17.54
N ILE A 86 -12.62 3.81 -17.72
CA ILE A 86 -13.95 3.92 -17.13
C ILE A 86 -14.85 2.75 -17.58
N GLY A 87 -15.46 2.08 -16.60
CA GLY A 87 -16.37 0.95 -16.78
C GLY A 87 -15.71 -0.35 -17.23
N LYS A 88 -14.37 -0.44 -17.20
CA LYS A 88 -13.61 -1.63 -17.62
C LYS A 88 -13.51 -2.70 -16.54
N SER A 89 -13.71 -2.33 -15.29
CA SER A 89 -13.79 -3.26 -14.16
C SER A 89 -15.24 -3.53 -13.76
N GLN A 90 -15.39 -4.50 -12.86
CA GLN A 90 -16.64 -4.78 -12.14
C GLN A 90 -16.61 -4.22 -10.71
N ALA A 91 -15.62 -3.38 -10.37
CA ALA A 91 -15.37 -2.90 -9.00
C ALA A 91 -15.37 -1.36 -8.90
N GLY A 92 -16.24 -0.72 -9.69
CA GLY A 92 -16.39 0.73 -9.70
C GLY A 92 -15.17 1.49 -10.20
N LEU A 93 -15.09 2.77 -9.83
CA LEU A 93 -14.00 3.66 -10.24
C LEU A 93 -12.67 3.28 -9.60
N ARG A 94 -12.72 2.80 -8.35
CA ARG A 94 -11.56 2.21 -7.70
C ARG A 94 -11.00 1.04 -8.52
N GLY A 95 -11.86 0.11 -8.96
CA GLY A 95 -11.46 -1.02 -9.79
C GLY A 95 -10.91 -0.62 -11.16
N ASP A 96 -11.53 0.38 -11.79
CA ASP A 96 -11.07 0.94 -13.07
C ASP A 96 -9.68 1.58 -12.92
N LYS A 97 -9.43 2.26 -11.79
CA LYS A 97 -8.12 2.83 -11.47
C LYS A 97 -7.07 1.76 -11.20
N VAL A 98 -7.44 0.63 -10.58
CA VAL A 98 -6.55 -0.55 -10.48
C VAL A 98 -6.15 -1.06 -11.86
N ALA A 99 -7.12 -1.19 -12.79
CA ALA A 99 -6.83 -1.64 -14.15
C ALA A 99 -5.90 -0.68 -14.92
N GLU A 100 -6.05 0.62 -14.69
CA GLU A 100 -5.11 1.62 -15.22
C GLU A 100 -3.71 1.50 -14.62
N LEU A 101 -3.59 1.28 -13.30
CA LEU A 101 -2.30 1.06 -12.64
C LEU A 101 -1.61 -0.18 -13.22
N ASP A 102 -2.35 -1.28 -13.44
CA ASP A 102 -1.83 -2.50 -14.06
C ASP A 102 -1.23 -2.23 -15.46
N ASP A 103 -1.92 -1.46 -16.32
CA ASP A 103 -1.38 -1.04 -17.63
C ASP A 103 -0.10 -0.20 -17.50
N ILE A 104 -0.06 0.72 -16.52
CA ILE A 104 1.12 1.55 -16.27
C ILE A 104 2.31 0.70 -15.83
N VAL A 105 2.10 -0.25 -14.92
CA VAL A 105 3.14 -1.20 -14.48
C VAL A 105 3.62 -2.04 -15.66
N GLY A 106 2.71 -2.59 -16.46
CA GLY A 106 3.05 -3.36 -17.67
C GLY A 106 3.89 -2.54 -18.66
N ARG A 107 3.57 -1.26 -18.83
CA ARG A 107 4.34 -0.36 -19.69
C ARG A 107 5.72 -0.01 -19.12
N LEU A 108 5.85 0.17 -17.81
CA LEU A 108 7.16 0.38 -17.17
C LEU A 108 8.08 -0.83 -17.38
N LEU A 109 7.55 -2.04 -17.15
CA LEU A 109 8.26 -3.28 -17.44
C LEU A 109 8.64 -3.37 -18.93
N GLY A 110 7.74 -2.97 -19.82
CA GLY A 110 8.00 -2.89 -21.26
C GLY A 110 9.11 -1.90 -21.64
N GLU A 111 9.29 -0.78 -20.92
CA GLU A 111 10.44 0.11 -21.15
C GLU A 111 11.76 -0.55 -20.71
N LEU A 112 11.78 -1.28 -19.58
CA LEU A 112 12.97 -2.06 -19.16
C LEU A 112 13.32 -3.16 -20.18
N GLU A 113 12.31 -3.82 -20.76
CA GLU A 113 12.50 -4.82 -21.82
C GLU A 113 13.07 -4.21 -23.09
N LYS A 114 12.58 -3.03 -23.52
CA LYS A 114 13.09 -2.32 -24.70
C LYS A 114 14.55 -1.92 -24.58
N HIS A 115 14.97 -1.51 -23.38
CA HIS A 115 16.38 -1.19 -23.08
C HIS A 115 17.25 -2.44 -22.86
N GLY A 116 16.66 -3.64 -22.85
CA GLY A 116 17.39 -4.90 -22.68
C GLY A 116 17.89 -5.15 -21.25
N VAL A 117 17.40 -4.39 -20.27
CA VAL A 117 17.92 -4.39 -18.88
C VAL A 117 17.02 -5.11 -17.88
N LEU A 118 15.84 -5.57 -18.29
CA LEU A 118 14.90 -6.23 -17.38
C LEU A 118 15.53 -7.42 -16.63
N ASN A 119 16.36 -8.24 -17.29
CA ASN A 119 17.00 -9.40 -16.65
C ASN A 119 18.05 -9.00 -15.59
N ASN A 120 18.52 -7.75 -15.63
CA ASN A 120 19.44 -7.18 -14.64
C ASN A 120 18.76 -6.14 -13.73
N THR A 121 17.43 -6.17 -13.65
CA THR A 121 16.65 -5.25 -12.80
C THR A 121 15.82 -6.05 -11.80
N LEU A 122 16.03 -5.80 -10.51
CA LEU A 122 15.12 -6.22 -9.46
C LEU A 122 13.92 -5.28 -9.42
N VAL A 123 12.72 -5.79 -9.76
CA VAL A 123 11.47 -5.04 -9.67
C VAL A 123 10.67 -5.52 -8.47
N ILE A 124 10.29 -4.58 -7.61
CA ILE A 124 9.42 -4.81 -6.45
C ILE A 124 8.14 -3.98 -6.65
N PHE A 125 6.98 -4.62 -6.52
CA PHE A 125 5.67 -3.98 -6.53
C PHE A 125 4.98 -4.20 -5.18
N SER A 126 4.55 -3.12 -4.53
CA SER A 126 3.84 -3.20 -3.25
C SER A 126 2.95 -1.97 -3.01
N SER A 127 2.37 -1.87 -1.81
CA SER A 127 1.47 -0.78 -1.37
C SER A 127 1.90 -0.27 0.00
N ASP A 128 1.62 1.00 0.28
CA ASP A 128 1.99 1.68 1.54
C ASP A 128 1.17 1.22 2.75
N ASN A 129 -0.10 0.88 2.53
CA ASN A 129 -1.06 0.41 3.52
C ASN A 129 -2.15 -0.45 2.85
N GLY A 130 -3.00 -1.07 3.67
CA GLY A 130 -4.19 -1.78 3.22
C GLY A 130 -5.24 -0.88 2.54
N ALA A 131 -6.27 -1.49 1.96
CA ALA A 131 -7.29 -0.79 1.18
C ALA A 131 -8.25 0.04 2.04
N LEU A 132 -8.85 1.08 1.45
CA LEU A 132 -10.16 1.59 1.87
C LEU A 132 -11.28 0.83 1.16
N ALA A 133 -12.42 0.68 1.83
CA ALA A 133 -13.60 0.04 1.27
C ALA A 133 -14.18 0.85 0.10
N GLY A 134 -14.23 0.24 -1.09
CA GLY A 134 -15.07 0.67 -2.22
C GLY A 134 -15.04 2.16 -2.60
N ASP A 135 -16.07 2.55 -3.35
CA ASP A 135 -16.34 3.94 -3.72
C ASP A 135 -17.33 4.58 -2.73
N PRO A 136 -17.09 5.81 -2.25
CA PRO A 136 -17.99 6.49 -1.31
C PRO A 136 -19.31 6.89 -2.00
N GLU A 137 -20.44 6.36 -1.54
CA GLU A 137 -21.75 6.54 -2.18
C GLU A 137 -22.16 8.01 -2.27
N GLN A 138 -22.05 8.74 -1.15
CA GLN A 138 -22.42 10.16 -1.10
C GLN A 138 -21.64 10.98 -2.13
N ALA A 139 -20.35 10.70 -2.27
CA ALA A 139 -19.50 11.48 -3.15
C ALA A 139 -19.76 11.15 -4.64
N LEU A 140 -20.15 9.90 -4.95
CA LEU A 140 -20.70 9.54 -6.26
C LEU A 140 -22.01 10.26 -6.57
N GLN A 141 -22.90 10.42 -5.58
CA GLN A 141 -24.16 11.15 -5.73
C GLN A 141 -23.90 12.64 -5.99
N GLU A 142 -23.00 13.27 -5.23
CA GLU A 142 -22.59 14.67 -5.44
C GLU A 142 -21.98 14.90 -6.82
N LEU A 143 -21.22 13.93 -7.35
CA LEU A 143 -20.71 13.97 -8.72
C LEU A 143 -21.84 13.96 -9.76
N ALA A 144 -22.87 13.14 -9.53
CA ALA A 144 -24.02 13.07 -10.42
C ALA A 144 -24.82 14.39 -10.43
N ASP A 145 -25.05 14.98 -9.26
CA ASP A 145 -25.90 16.16 -9.09
C ASP A 145 -25.26 17.45 -9.61
N ASN A 146 -23.93 17.56 -9.57
CA ASN A 146 -23.20 18.77 -10.00
C ASN A 146 -22.91 18.84 -11.51
N GLY A 147 -23.57 18.03 -12.35
CA GLY A 147 -23.41 18.08 -13.81
C GLY A 147 -22.10 17.46 -14.34
N TYR A 148 -21.16 17.10 -13.46
CA TYR A 148 -20.02 16.25 -13.80
C TYR A 148 -20.45 14.83 -14.22
N GLY A 149 -21.65 14.40 -13.81
CA GLY A 149 -22.28 13.15 -14.26
C GLY A 149 -22.57 13.04 -15.76
N GLN A 150 -22.43 14.11 -16.55
CA GLN A 150 -22.46 14.01 -18.02
C GLN A 150 -21.10 13.65 -18.64
N VAL A 151 -19.99 13.95 -17.95
CA VAL A 151 -18.63 13.64 -18.42
C VAL A 151 -18.17 12.26 -17.92
N TRP A 152 -18.76 11.80 -16.81
CA TRP A 152 -18.40 10.56 -16.15
C TRP A 152 -19.66 9.69 -15.96
N PRO A 153 -19.67 8.40 -16.34
CA PRO A 153 -20.88 7.58 -16.40
C PRO A 153 -21.37 7.11 -15.02
N SER A 154 -21.55 8.06 -14.10
CA SER A 154 -22.11 7.84 -12.76
C SER A 154 -23.44 7.10 -12.83
N GLN A 155 -24.29 7.40 -13.81
CA GLN A 155 -25.56 6.71 -14.01
C GLN A 155 -25.41 5.23 -14.43
N GLN A 156 -24.38 4.86 -15.20
CA GLN A 156 -24.13 3.45 -15.54
C GLN A 156 -23.56 2.67 -14.35
N LEU A 157 -22.82 3.34 -13.47
CA LEU A 157 -22.24 2.76 -12.25
C LEU A 157 -23.31 2.57 -11.15
N LEU A 158 -24.24 3.51 -11.02
CA LEU A 158 -25.41 3.42 -10.12
C LEU A 158 -26.40 2.32 -10.53
N GLY A 159 -26.42 1.92 -11.80
CA GLY A 159 -27.23 0.79 -12.29
C GLY A 159 -26.60 -0.59 -12.05
N ARG A 160 -25.35 -0.66 -11.58
CA ARG A 160 -24.58 -1.89 -11.31
C ARG A 160 -24.46 -2.21 -9.81
N ILE A 161 -25.35 -1.67 -8.98
CA ILE A 161 -25.37 -1.95 -7.54
C ILE A 161 -25.71 -3.43 -7.34
N ASP A 162 -24.68 -4.25 -7.17
CA ASP A 162 -24.80 -5.46 -6.38
C ASP A 162 -24.79 -5.08 -4.88
N GLU A 163 -25.23 -5.98 -4.00
CA GLU A 163 -25.52 -5.69 -2.59
C GLU A 163 -24.27 -5.41 -1.71
N GLY A 164 -23.10 -5.20 -2.31
CA GLY A 164 -21.85 -4.89 -1.60
C GLY A 164 -21.86 -3.50 -0.99
N ILE A 165 -22.24 -3.40 0.29
CA ILE A 165 -22.25 -2.15 1.06
C ILE A 165 -21.37 -2.33 2.30
N HIS A 166 -20.40 -1.44 2.47
CA HIS A 166 -19.59 -1.37 3.69
C HIS A 166 -19.72 -0.01 4.36
N ASN A 167 -19.80 0.00 5.69
CA ASN A 167 -19.88 1.23 6.46
C ASN A 167 -18.51 1.56 7.05
N VAL A 168 -17.96 2.73 6.71
CA VAL A 168 -16.71 3.22 7.30
C VAL A 168 -16.99 4.60 7.90
N ARG A 169 -16.86 4.73 9.23
CA ARG A 169 -17.15 5.98 9.97
C ARG A 169 -18.56 6.54 9.69
N GLY A 170 -19.57 5.69 9.62
CA GLY A 170 -20.95 6.10 9.30
C GLY A 170 -21.21 6.41 7.82
N ARG A 171 -20.20 6.30 6.96
CA ARG A 171 -20.32 6.57 5.51
C ARG A 171 -20.47 5.28 4.74
N LYS A 172 -21.48 5.25 3.88
CA LYS A 172 -21.78 4.13 2.99
C LYS A 172 -20.81 4.09 1.81
N HIS A 173 -20.19 2.94 1.62
CA HIS A 173 -19.28 2.65 0.52
C HIS A 173 -19.84 1.51 -0.33
N LEU A 174 -19.84 1.71 -1.65
CA LEU A 174 -20.23 0.71 -2.63
C LEU A 174 -19.02 -0.15 -2.96
N THR A 175 -19.08 -1.44 -2.65
CA THR A 175 -17.95 -2.36 -2.81
C THR A 175 -18.05 -3.22 -4.07
N TYR A 176 -19.21 -3.29 -4.73
CA TYR A 176 -19.39 -4.09 -5.95
C TYR A 176 -19.01 -5.57 -5.76
N SER A 177 -19.40 -6.15 -4.61
CA SER A 177 -18.97 -7.47 -4.11
C SER A 177 -17.44 -7.69 -4.04
N HIS A 178 -16.63 -6.68 -4.29
CA HIS A 178 -15.17 -6.79 -4.36
C HIS A 178 -14.56 -6.76 -2.95
N ARG A 179 -13.85 -7.85 -2.60
CA ARG A 179 -13.08 -7.97 -1.35
C ARG A 179 -11.69 -7.35 -1.53
N CYS A 180 -11.58 -6.04 -1.39
CA CYS A 180 -10.32 -5.31 -1.63
C CYS A 180 -9.14 -5.70 -0.71
N ASN A 181 -9.41 -6.20 0.51
CA ASN A 181 -8.41 -6.78 1.42
C ASN A 181 -8.48 -8.32 1.46
N GLY A 182 -9.15 -8.95 0.49
CA GLY A 182 -9.37 -10.40 0.47
C GLY A 182 -10.10 -10.89 1.72
N GLN A 183 -9.49 -11.84 2.42
CA GLN A 183 -10.02 -12.45 3.64
C GLN A 183 -9.60 -11.73 4.92
N PHE A 184 -8.89 -10.61 4.85
CA PHE A 184 -8.36 -9.94 6.02
C PHE A 184 -9.32 -8.86 6.50
N PHE A 185 -9.49 -8.76 7.83
CA PHE A 185 -10.39 -7.81 8.44
C PHE A 185 -9.77 -6.43 8.60
N GLY A 186 -10.59 -5.39 8.58
CA GLY A 186 -10.16 -3.99 8.67
C GLY A 186 -9.71 -3.40 7.33
N TYR A 187 -9.43 -2.09 7.37
CA TYR A 187 -9.08 -1.24 6.25
C TYR A 187 -7.93 -0.31 6.64
N LYS A 188 -7.47 0.52 5.69
CA LYS A 188 -6.50 1.59 5.93
C LYS A 188 -6.81 2.30 7.26
N THR A 189 -5.77 2.54 8.06
CA THR A 189 -5.76 3.10 9.43
C THR A 189 -6.08 2.13 10.57
N ASP A 190 -6.69 0.97 10.33
CA ASP A 190 -7.00 0.01 11.40
C ASP A 190 -5.80 -0.85 11.78
N ILE A 191 -5.75 -1.31 13.03
CA ILE A 191 -4.70 -2.22 13.54
C ILE A 191 -4.79 -3.67 13.00
N TYR A 192 -5.92 -4.02 12.40
CA TYR A 192 -6.21 -5.34 11.86
C TYR A 192 -5.39 -5.63 10.57
N GLU A 193 -5.32 -6.90 10.16
CA GLU A 193 -4.50 -7.33 9.01
C GLU A 193 -4.86 -6.58 7.72
N GLY A 194 -6.13 -6.31 7.47
CA GLY A 194 -6.58 -5.59 6.28
C GLY A 194 -6.15 -4.11 6.24
N GLY A 195 -5.64 -3.57 7.34
CA GLY A 195 -4.99 -2.25 7.38
C GLY A 195 -3.50 -2.27 6.98
N HIS A 196 -2.84 -3.43 7.09
CA HIS A 196 -1.38 -3.55 7.02
C HIS A 196 -0.87 -4.53 5.98
N ARG A 197 -1.60 -5.62 5.71
CA ARG A 197 -1.22 -6.67 4.79
C ARG A 197 -1.46 -6.20 3.36
N VAL A 198 -0.38 -6.04 2.63
CA VAL A 198 -0.34 -5.47 1.28
C VAL A 198 0.18 -6.50 0.26
N PRO A 199 -0.13 -6.37 -1.03
CA PRO A 199 0.56 -7.14 -2.06
C PRO A 199 2.07 -6.86 -2.00
N PHE A 200 2.89 -7.88 -2.19
CA PHE A 200 4.34 -7.75 -2.35
C PHE A 200 4.79 -8.73 -3.43
N LEU A 201 5.12 -8.21 -4.61
CA LEU A 201 5.52 -9.00 -5.77
C LEU A 201 6.95 -8.65 -6.15
N VAL A 202 7.75 -9.67 -6.46
CA VAL A 202 9.13 -9.51 -6.90
C VAL A 202 9.32 -10.14 -8.27
N ARG A 203 10.00 -9.42 -9.18
CA ARG A 203 10.40 -9.93 -10.49
C ARG A 203 11.87 -9.58 -10.73
N TRP A 204 12.69 -10.60 -10.92
CA TRP A 204 14.08 -10.46 -11.39
C TRP A 204 14.46 -11.67 -12.24
N PRO A 205 14.25 -11.60 -13.56
CA PRO A 205 14.45 -12.76 -14.44
C PRO A 205 15.88 -13.30 -14.37
N GLY A 206 16.00 -14.63 -14.22
CA GLY A 206 17.29 -15.31 -14.10
C GLY A 206 17.93 -15.28 -12.70
N LYS A 207 17.33 -14.56 -11.75
CA LYS A 207 17.73 -14.53 -10.33
C LYS A 207 16.65 -15.06 -9.40
N VAL A 208 15.40 -14.68 -9.63
CA VAL A 208 14.23 -15.12 -8.87
C VAL A 208 13.46 -16.16 -9.67
N THR A 209 13.18 -17.32 -9.07
CA THR A 209 12.38 -18.37 -9.71
C THR A 209 10.94 -17.91 -9.90
N ALA A 210 10.48 -17.83 -11.16
CA ALA A 210 9.15 -17.34 -11.49
C ALA A 210 8.03 -18.24 -10.92
N GLY A 211 6.94 -17.63 -10.47
CA GLY A 211 5.74 -18.33 -10.00
C GLY A 211 5.88 -18.97 -8.62
N THR A 212 6.94 -18.65 -7.87
CA THR A 212 7.11 -19.09 -6.48
C THR A 212 6.34 -18.21 -5.51
N VAL A 213 6.06 -18.75 -4.32
CA VAL A 213 5.38 -18.06 -3.21
C VAL A 213 6.22 -18.28 -1.95
N CYS A 214 6.34 -17.24 -1.14
CA CYS A 214 7.00 -17.28 0.16
C CYS A 214 5.99 -16.78 1.22
N ASP A 215 5.74 -17.60 2.24
CA ASP A 215 4.78 -17.27 3.32
C ASP A 215 5.45 -16.58 4.52
N GLU A 216 6.77 -16.34 4.45
CA GLU A 216 7.51 -15.63 5.49
C GLU A 216 6.97 -14.21 5.69
N THR A 217 6.87 -13.80 6.95
CA THR A 217 6.41 -12.46 7.28
C THR A 217 7.56 -11.47 7.15
N ILE A 218 7.43 -10.55 6.20
CA ILE A 218 8.34 -9.42 5.99
C ILE A 218 7.62 -8.10 6.27
N CYS A 219 8.39 -7.02 6.40
CA CYS A 219 7.89 -5.66 6.52
C CYS A 219 8.48 -4.77 5.41
N MET A 220 7.77 -3.73 5.00
CA MET A 220 8.31 -2.79 4.01
C MET A 220 9.57 -2.07 4.51
N THR A 221 9.73 -1.94 5.83
CA THR A 221 10.95 -1.39 6.45
C THR A 221 12.20 -2.23 6.14
N ASP A 222 12.04 -3.52 5.81
CA ASP A 222 13.14 -4.46 5.48
C ASP A 222 13.89 -4.09 4.20
N MET A 223 13.32 -3.20 3.37
CA MET A 223 13.92 -2.83 2.08
C MET A 223 15.26 -2.11 2.23
N LEU A 224 15.51 -1.38 3.33
CA LEU A 224 16.77 -0.69 3.52
C LEU A 224 17.96 -1.66 3.66
N ALA A 225 17.87 -2.61 4.60
CA ALA A 225 18.88 -3.64 4.81
C ALA A 225 18.98 -4.61 3.63
N THR A 226 17.85 -4.89 2.97
CA THR A 226 17.82 -5.75 1.77
C THR A 226 18.55 -5.11 0.59
N VAL A 227 18.35 -3.81 0.35
CA VAL A 227 19.06 -3.07 -0.70
C VAL A 227 20.53 -2.89 -0.35
N ALA A 228 20.87 -2.62 0.92
CA ALA A 228 22.27 -2.57 1.35
C ALA A 228 22.98 -3.91 1.09
N ALA A 229 22.37 -5.03 1.49
CA ALA A 229 22.90 -6.37 1.22
C ALA A 229 23.03 -6.67 -0.28
N LEU A 230 22.06 -6.25 -1.09
CA LEU A 230 22.10 -6.39 -2.55
C LEU A 230 23.29 -5.66 -3.17
N LEU A 231 23.65 -4.49 -2.62
CA LEU A 231 24.79 -3.68 -3.06
C LEU A 231 26.13 -4.15 -2.45
N GLY A 232 26.11 -5.08 -1.49
CA GLY A 232 27.29 -5.47 -0.72
C GLY A 232 27.74 -4.40 0.29
N GLU A 233 26.83 -3.48 0.66
CA GLU A 233 27.09 -2.39 1.59
C GLU A 233 26.70 -2.77 3.02
N THR A 234 27.41 -2.19 4.00
CA THR A 234 27.08 -2.33 5.43
C THR A 234 26.40 -1.06 5.92
N LEU A 235 25.23 -1.20 6.54
CA LEU A 235 24.54 -0.07 7.17
C LEU A 235 25.29 0.39 8.43
N PRO A 236 25.34 1.70 8.71
CA PRO A 236 25.69 2.21 10.03
C PRO A 236 24.85 1.57 11.15
N GLU A 237 25.38 1.51 12.36
CA GLU A 237 24.67 0.90 13.50
C GLU A 237 23.34 1.61 13.82
N ASP A 238 23.24 2.91 13.55
CA ASP A 238 22.08 3.79 13.75
C ASP A 238 21.24 3.98 12.47
N ALA A 239 21.32 3.04 11.53
CA ALA A 239 20.52 3.04 10.31
C ALA A 239 19.77 1.72 10.14
N GLY A 240 18.44 1.79 10.02
CA GLY A 240 17.61 0.62 9.73
C GLY A 240 17.39 -0.27 10.96
N GLU A 241 17.15 0.35 12.10
CA GLU A 241 16.94 -0.29 13.41
C GLU A 241 15.84 -1.36 13.40
N ASP A 242 14.87 -1.26 12.49
CA ASP A 242 13.78 -2.22 12.31
C ASP A 242 13.83 -2.96 10.95
N SER A 243 14.93 -2.80 10.20
CA SER A 243 15.09 -3.33 8.85
C SER A 243 15.87 -4.65 8.88
N TYR A 244 15.20 -5.74 8.52
CA TYR A 244 15.83 -7.05 8.36
C TYR A 244 16.27 -7.25 6.90
N ASN A 245 17.37 -7.98 6.68
CA ASN A 245 17.76 -8.37 5.32
C ASN A 245 16.93 -9.57 4.85
N VAL A 246 16.05 -9.35 3.87
CA VAL A 246 15.20 -10.41 3.28
C VAL A 246 15.65 -10.84 1.88
N LEU A 247 16.85 -10.44 1.45
CA LEU A 247 17.43 -10.84 0.16
C LEU A 247 17.50 -12.37 -0.04
N PRO A 248 17.84 -13.20 0.99
CA PRO A 248 17.80 -14.65 0.84
C PRO A 248 16.42 -15.18 0.44
N LEU A 249 15.33 -14.61 0.99
CA LEU A 249 13.96 -14.99 0.62
C LEU A 249 13.65 -14.62 -0.83
N ILE A 250 14.09 -13.44 -1.26
CA ILE A 250 13.92 -12.98 -2.65
C ILE A 250 14.62 -13.94 -3.61
N LEU A 251 15.85 -14.36 -3.29
CA LEU A 251 16.64 -15.27 -4.12
C LEU A 251 16.22 -16.74 -4.01
N GLY A 252 15.24 -17.06 -3.16
CA GLY A 252 14.75 -18.43 -2.96
C GLY A 252 15.73 -19.34 -2.23
N GLU A 253 16.59 -18.76 -1.38
CA GLU A 253 17.52 -19.51 -0.54
C GLU A 253 16.77 -20.22 0.60
N GLU A 254 17.27 -21.37 1.02
CA GLU A 254 16.72 -22.08 2.19
C GLU A 254 17.05 -21.32 3.48
N ILE A 255 16.04 -21.15 4.33
CA ILE A 255 16.18 -20.56 5.66
C ILE A 255 15.88 -21.60 6.74
N GLU A 256 16.68 -21.62 7.81
CA GLU A 256 16.46 -22.54 8.93
C GLU A 256 15.35 -22.08 9.89
N LYS A 257 15.12 -20.77 9.94
CA LYS A 257 14.15 -20.11 10.82
C LYS A 257 13.67 -18.80 10.17
N PRO A 258 12.51 -18.27 10.58
CA PRO A 258 12.05 -16.97 10.12
C PRO A 258 13.11 -15.88 10.30
N ILE A 259 13.30 -15.04 9.27
CA ILE A 259 14.30 -13.96 9.31
C ILE A 259 13.92 -12.94 10.40
N ARG A 260 12.64 -12.60 10.46
CA ARG A 260 12.09 -11.64 11.43
C ARG A 260 11.56 -12.37 12.66
N GLU A 261 11.96 -11.91 13.85
CA GLU A 261 11.45 -12.47 15.11
C GLU A 261 9.97 -12.10 15.31
N ALA A 262 9.63 -10.83 15.11
CA ALA A 262 8.26 -10.33 15.19
C ALA A 262 8.06 -9.05 14.36
N THR A 263 6.80 -8.76 14.02
CA THR A 263 6.38 -7.53 13.34
C THR A 263 5.58 -6.67 14.29
N VAL A 264 5.93 -5.39 14.40
CA VAL A 264 5.17 -4.39 15.13
C VAL A 264 4.26 -3.64 14.15
N HIS A 265 3.03 -3.41 14.55
CA HIS A 265 2.02 -2.67 13.81
C HIS A 265 1.57 -1.46 14.63
N HIS A 266 1.14 -0.42 13.93
CA HIS A 266 0.54 0.77 14.55
C HIS A 266 -0.65 1.27 13.74
N SER A 267 -1.76 1.54 14.42
CA SER A 267 -2.95 2.09 13.78
C SER A 267 -2.77 3.58 13.46
N GLY A 268 -3.71 4.15 12.71
CA GLY A 268 -3.71 5.60 12.42
C GLY A 268 -3.85 6.50 13.65
N GLN A 269 -4.29 5.95 14.80
CA GLN A 269 -4.33 6.65 16.09
C GLN A 269 -3.23 6.19 17.06
N GLY A 270 -2.27 5.39 16.61
CA GLY A 270 -1.14 4.95 17.42
C GLY A 270 -1.41 3.74 18.33
N MET A 271 -2.47 2.96 18.07
CA MET A 271 -2.67 1.67 18.76
C MET A 271 -1.59 0.70 18.31
N PHE A 272 -0.88 0.08 19.25
CA PHE A 272 0.14 -0.93 18.93
C PHE A 272 -0.45 -2.34 18.82
N ALA A 273 0.14 -3.13 17.93
CA ALA A 273 0.03 -4.58 17.94
C ALA A 273 1.38 -5.21 17.60
N ILE A 274 1.59 -6.45 18.05
CA ILE A 274 2.78 -7.23 17.74
C ILE A 274 2.37 -8.62 17.25
N ARG A 275 3.03 -9.09 16.19
CA ARG A 275 2.83 -10.41 15.61
C ARG A 275 4.11 -11.22 15.65
N LYS A 276 4.04 -12.42 16.24
CA LYS A 276 5.12 -13.42 16.25
C LYS A 276 4.57 -14.78 15.88
N GLY A 277 5.04 -15.33 14.76
CA GLY A 277 4.48 -16.55 14.18
C GLY A 277 2.97 -16.42 13.94
N LYS A 278 2.20 -17.35 14.51
CA LYS A 278 0.74 -17.36 14.42
C LYS A 278 0.04 -16.35 15.32
N TRP A 279 0.69 -15.84 16.35
CA TRP A 279 0.03 -14.99 17.34
C TRP A 279 0.13 -13.51 16.97
N LYS A 280 -1.00 -12.81 17.07
CA LYS A 280 -1.07 -11.36 16.97
C LYS A 280 -1.77 -10.79 18.20
N LEU A 281 -1.06 -9.97 18.96
CA LEU A 281 -1.56 -9.26 20.14
C LEU A 281 -1.82 -7.79 19.78
N VAL A 282 -3.03 -7.31 20.01
CA VAL A 282 -3.42 -5.90 19.91
C VAL A 282 -3.59 -5.33 21.33
N LEU A 283 -2.95 -4.19 21.61
CA LEU A 283 -2.90 -3.61 22.96
C LEU A 283 -4.08 -2.68 23.29
N GLY A 284 -5.27 -2.99 22.78
CA GLY A 284 -6.48 -2.24 23.10
C GLY A 284 -7.75 -2.91 22.62
N GLN A 285 -8.87 -2.26 22.90
CA GLN A 285 -10.21 -2.85 22.76
C GLN A 285 -10.84 -2.65 21.38
N GLU A 286 -10.31 -1.72 20.58
CA GLU A 286 -10.88 -1.29 19.31
C GLU A 286 -9.86 -1.40 18.17
N SER A 287 -10.24 -0.96 16.97
CA SER A 287 -9.38 -0.93 15.79
C SER A 287 -8.23 0.08 15.89
N GLY A 288 -8.36 1.12 16.71
CA GLY A 288 -7.48 2.28 16.72
C GLY A 288 -7.49 3.08 15.39
N GLY A 289 -8.47 2.84 14.52
CA GLY A 289 -8.51 3.34 13.14
C GLY A 289 -9.84 3.95 12.75
N SER A 290 -10.33 3.56 11.58
CA SER A 290 -11.56 4.06 10.97
C SER A 290 -12.76 3.15 11.19
N GLN A 291 -12.51 1.86 11.46
CA GLN A 291 -13.57 0.90 11.75
C GLN A 291 -14.05 1.04 13.20
N THR A 292 -15.36 1.09 13.37
CA THR A 292 -16.03 1.15 14.68
C THR A 292 -16.91 -0.07 14.94
N ASP A 293 -16.90 -1.05 14.04
CA ASP A 293 -17.83 -2.20 14.06
C ASP A 293 -17.49 -3.24 15.14
N ARG A 294 -16.29 -3.15 15.73
CA ARG A 294 -15.77 -4.12 16.69
C ARG A 294 -15.10 -3.42 17.85
N THR A 295 -15.66 -3.62 19.04
CA THR A 295 -15.07 -3.33 20.33
C THR A 295 -15.16 -4.60 21.16
N VAL A 296 -14.05 -5.02 21.79
CA VAL A 296 -14.01 -6.18 22.68
C VAL A 296 -14.11 -5.73 24.15
N GLU A 297 -14.59 -6.62 25.02
CA GLU A 297 -14.71 -6.33 26.46
C GLU A 297 -13.39 -6.52 27.23
N THR A 298 -12.46 -7.31 26.68
CA THR A 298 -11.13 -7.57 27.29
C THR A 298 -10.21 -6.36 27.16
N GLU A 299 -9.13 -6.31 27.95
CA GLU A 299 -8.18 -5.19 27.94
C GLU A 299 -7.39 -5.07 26.61
N GLY A 300 -7.20 -6.19 25.91
CA GLY A 300 -6.61 -6.25 24.58
C GLY A 300 -7.24 -7.35 23.73
N GLN A 301 -6.65 -7.63 22.57
CA GLN A 301 -7.13 -8.68 21.67
C GLN A 301 -5.97 -9.63 21.31
N LEU A 302 -6.23 -10.93 21.28
CA LEU A 302 -5.26 -11.93 20.83
C LEU A 302 -5.88 -12.85 19.77
N TYR A 303 -5.21 -13.00 18.64
CA TYR A 303 -5.69 -13.78 17.50
C TYR A 303 -4.66 -14.78 17.02
N ASN A 304 -5.14 -15.96 16.59
CA ASN A 304 -4.35 -16.96 15.89
C ASN A 304 -4.50 -16.78 14.37
N MET A 305 -3.50 -16.15 13.75
CA MET A 305 -3.50 -15.76 12.34
C MET A 305 -3.39 -16.92 11.33
N GLU A 306 -3.06 -18.13 11.78
CA GLU A 306 -3.07 -19.32 10.93
C GLU A 306 -4.50 -19.82 10.70
N THR A 307 -5.31 -19.81 11.77
CA THR A 307 -6.67 -20.37 11.76
C THR A 307 -7.77 -19.30 11.68
N ASP A 308 -7.48 -18.04 11.99
CA ASP A 308 -8.44 -16.93 12.07
C ASP A 308 -7.90 -15.67 11.38
N LYS A 309 -7.89 -15.68 10.05
CA LYS A 309 -7.39 -14.56 9.22
C LYS A 309 -8.32 -13.32 9.22
N GLU A 310 -9.57 -13.51 9.62
CA GLU A 310 -10.57 -12.45 9.76
C GLU A 310 -10.59 -11.84 11.19
N GLU A 311 -9.68 -12.31 12.06
CA GLU A 311 -9.51 -11.84 13.45
C GLU A 311 -10.83 -11.87 14.23
N THR A 312 -11.66 -12.89 14.00
CA THR A 312 -13.03 -12.98 14.52
C THR A 312 -13.12 -13.54 15.95
N THR A 313 -12.15 -14.35 16.36
CA THR A 313 -12.17 -15.10 17.61
C THR A 313 -11.07 -14.57 18.53
N ASN A 314 -11.45 -13.66 19.43
CA ASN A 314 -10.53 -13.12 20.42
C ASN A 314 -10.30 -14.14 21.54
N VAL A 315 -9.07 -14.67 21.65
CA VAL A 315 -8.68 -15.68 22.66
C VAL A 315 -7.81 -15.08 23.77
N TYR A 316 -7.94 -13.78 24.03
CA TYR A 316 -7.10 -13.03 24.98
C TYR A 316 -7.08 -13.67 26.39
N GLU A 317 -8.24 -14.01 26.95
CA GLU A 317 -8.31 -14.59 28.30
C GLU A 317 -7.79 -16.04 28.39
N GLU A 318 -7.65 -16.72 27.25
CA GLU A 318 -7.29 -18.14 27.18
C GLU A 318 -5.76 -18.36 27.19
N HIS A 319 -4.97 -17.34 26.83
CA HIS A 319 -3.52 -17.46 26.59
C HIS A 319 -2.69 -16.36 27.29
N PRO A 320 -2.76 -16.25 28.63
CA PRO A 320 -1.99 -15.24 29.38
C PRO A 320 -0.48 -15.36 29.18
N GLU A 321 0.04 -16.56 28.93
CA GLU A 321 1.46 -16.82 28.67
C GLU A 321 1.93 -16.19 27.35
N VAL A 322 1.09 -16.24 26.31
CA VAL A 322 1.39 -15.64 25.00
C VAL A 322 1.37 -14.12 25.12
N ILE A 323 0.39 -13.57 25.85
CA ILE A 323 0.30 -12.13 26.09
C ILE A 323 1.56 -11.63 26.82
N ALA A 324 2.00 -12.34 27.87
CA ALA A 324 3.20 -11.98 28.60
C ALA A 324 4.46 -12.03 27.73
N GLU A 325 4.61 -13.06 26.88
CA GLU A 325 5.74 -13.17 25.95
C GLU A 325 5.77 -11.99 24.96
N LEU A 326 4.65 -11.72 24.30
CA LEU A 326 4.56 -10.70 23.25
C LEU A 326 4.70 -9.29 23.81
N THR A 327 4.13 -9.03 24.99
CA THR A 327 4.27 -7.74 25.69
C THR A 327 5.73 -7.51 26.06
N ALA A 328 6.38 -8.49 26.68
CA ALA A 328 7.80 -8.38 27.05
C ALA A 328 8.72 -8.18 25.82
N LEU A 329 8.39 -8.80 24.67
CA LEU A 329 9.12 -8.61 23.43
C LEU A 329 8.95 -7.18 22.88
N LEU A 330 7.74 -6.62 22.93
CA LEU A 330 7.50 -5.24 22.51
C LEU A 330 8.23 -4.24 23.42
N GLU A 331 8.16 -4.41 24.74
CA GLU A 331 8.89 -3.60 25.72
C GLU A 331 10.42 -3.69 25.53
N LYS A 332 10.92 -4.86 25.12
CA LYS A 332 12.32 -5.03 24.76
C LYS A 332 12.68 -4.16 23.55
N TYR A 333 11.90 -4.22 22.47
CA TYR A 333 12.15 -3.41 21.27
C TYR A 333 12.11 -1.91 21.58
N GLU A 334 11.15 -1.46 22.38
CA GLU A 334 11.06 -0.06 22.81
C GLU A 334 12.31 0.36 23.61
N ARG A 335 12.72 -0.45 24.58
CA ARG A 335 13.91 -0.16 25.42
C ARG A 335 15.21 -0.16 24.62
N GLU A 336 15.34 -1.06 23.66
CA GLU A 336 16.54 -1.18 22.81
C GLU A 336 16.52 -0.19 21.64
N GLY A 337 15.37 0.42 21.35
CA GLY A 337 15.18 1.32 20.21
C GLY A 337 15.28 0.61 18.86
N ARG A 338 15.06 -0.70 18.81
CA ARG A 338 15.19 -1.53 17.61
C ARG A 338 14.50 -2.88 17.73
N SER A 339 14.06 -3.40 16.59
CA SER A 339 13.63 -4.79 16.45
C SER A 339 14.63 -5.66 15.67
N ALA A 340 15.43 -5.09 14.77
CA ALA A 340 16.42 -5.85 14.02
C ALA A 340 17.69 -6.12 14.86
N PRO A 341 18.31 -7.31 14.73
CA PRO A 341 19.57 -7.59 15.41
C PRO A 341 20.68 -6.68 14.89
N MET A 342 21.65 -6.33 15.76
CA MET A 342 22.87 -5.66 15.29
C MET A 342 23.61 -6.57 14.31
N MET A 343 24.06 -6.01 13.20
CA MET A 343 24.93 -6.73 12.28
C MET A 343 26.24 -7.03 12.99
N ALA A 344 26.61 -8.31 13.05
CA ALA A 344 27.78 -8.81 13.79
C ALA A 344 29.09 -8.55 13.06
#